data_AF-A0A967TJF4-F1
#
_entry.id   AF-A0A967TJF4-F1
#
_cell.length_a   1.000
_cell.length_b   1.000
_cell.length_c   1.000
_cell.angle_alpha   90.00
_cell.angle_beta   90.00
_cell.angle_gamma   90.00
#
_symmetry.space_group_name_H-M   'P 1'
#
loop_
_entity.id
_entity.type
_entity.pdbx_description
1 polymer ?
#
loop_
_entity_poly.entity_id
_entity_poly.type
_entity_poly.pdbx_seq_one_letter_code
_entity_poly.pdbx_strand_id
1 'polypeptide(L)'
;GTLSANGNVILLNAAGMFFSPTAMVNVNSLIASSLDLSDEDFFAGRYKFQAAPHTEGGLVVNQGTIEAAIGGSVSLIGGAVSNEGVILAQAGQVNLVSGN
;
A
#
# COMPACT_ATOMS: atom_id res chain seq x y z
N GLY A 1 -14.98 -0.91 -5.67
CA GLY A 1 -15.42 -0.22 -4.44
C GLY A 1 -14.61 1.06 -4.27
N THR A 2 -14.93 1.91 -3.29
CA THR A 2 -14.24 3.20 -3.14
C THR A 2 -13.58 3.33 -1.78
N LEU A 3 -12.37 3.91 -1.77
CA LEU A 3 -11.67 4.36 -0.58
C LEU A 3 -11.31 5.82 -0.78
N SER A 4 -11.75 6.69 0.11
CA SER A 4 -11.48 8.14 0.03
C SER A 4 -11.02 8.66 1.38
N ALA A 5 -9.91 9.39 1.40
CA ALA A 5 -9.41 10.06 2.58
C ALA A 5 -8.69 11.36 2.18
N ASN A 6 -8.79 12.39 3.02
CA ASN A 6 -8.00 13.62 2.86
C ASN A 6 -6.60 13.51 3.50
N GLY A 7 -6.30 12.41 4.17
CA GLY A 7 -5.05 12.16 4.88
C GLY A 7 -4.24 11.02 4.30
N ASN A 8 -3.21 10.63 5.04
CA ASN A 8 -2.36 9.48 4.72
C ASN A 8 -3.04 8.21 5.24
N VAL A 9 -3.14 7.19 4.39
CA VAL A 9 -3.76 5.92 4.72
C VAL A 9 -2.70 4.83 4.73
N ILE A 10 -2.71 4.00 5.77
CA ILE A 10 -1.91 2.78 5.86
C ILE A 10 -2.88 1.60 5.99
N LEU A 11 -2.74 0.62 5.10
CA LEU A 11 -3.47 -0.65 5.11
C LEU A 11 -2.47 -1.79 5.32
N LEU A 12 -2.69 -2.60 6.35
CA LEU A 12 -1.88 -3.77 6.66
C LEU A 12 -2.76 -5.03 6.59
N ASN A 13 -2.38 -6.00 5.76
CA ASN A 13 -3.06 -7.29 5.71
C ASN A 13 -2.11 -8.40 5.25
N ALA A 14 -1.65 -9.24 6.18
CA ALA A 14 -0.73 -10.34 5.92
C ALA A 14 -1.22 -11.33 4.85
N ALA A 15 -2.55 -11.52 4.74
CA ALA A 15 -3.12 -12.40 3.72
C ALA A 15 -2.96 -11.87 2.29
N GLY A 16 -2.62 -10.59 2.12
CA GLY A 16 -2.56 -9.89 0.84
C GLY A 16 -3.73 -8.94 0.62
N MET A 17 -3.68 -8.23 -0.51
CA MET A 17 -4.67 -7.24 -0.90
C MET A 17 -4.96 -7.29 -2.39
N PHE A 18 -6.23 -7.13 -2.74
CA PHE A 18 -6.70 -7.12 -4.12
C PHE A 18 -7.60 -5.90 -4.35
N PHE A 19 -7.11 -4.95 -5.14
CA PHE A 19 -7.91 -3.82 -5.63
C PHE A 19 -8.52 -4.23 -6.97
N SER A 20 -9.82 -4.47 -7.01
CA SER A 20 -10.53 -4.92 -8.21
C SER A 20 -10.49 -3.90 -9.35
N PRO A 21 -10.83 -4.29 -10.60
CA PRO A 21 -10.84 -3.36 -11.74
C PRO A 21 -11.72 -2.12 -11.56
N THR A 22 -12.76 -2.22 -10.71
CA THR A 22 -13.68 -1.11 -10.37
C THR A 22 -13.34 -0.45 -9.03
N ALA A 23 -12.15 -0.72 -8.48
CA ALA A 23 -11.67 -0.07 -7.28
C ALA A 23 -11.17 1.34 -7.60
N MET A 24 -11.56 2.31 -6.77
CA MET A 24 -11.10 3.69 -6.85
C MET A 24 -10.62 4.14 -5.48
N VAL A 25 -9.32 4.43 -5.35
CA VAL A 25 -8.68 4.88 -4.12
C VAL A 25 -8.22 6.32 -4.33
N ASN A 26 -8.70 7.25 -3.51
CA ASN A 26 -8.32 8.66 -3.56
C ASN A 26 -7.85 9.10 -2.18
N VAL A 27 -6.55 9.36 -2.02
CA VAL A 27 -5.96 9.67 -0.72
C VAL A 27 -4.90 10.77 -0.82
N ASN A 28 -4.44 11.34 0.30
CA ASN A 28 -3.25 12.18 0.26
C ASN A 28 -1.99 11.34 0.02
N SER A 29 -1.85 10.20 0.70
CA SER A 29 -0.81 9.20 0.44
C SER A 29 -1.30 7.83 0.87
N LEU A 30 -0.81 6.77 0.21
CA LEU A 30 -1.17 5.38 0.50
C LEU A 30 0.07 4.56 0.81
N ILE A 31 0.02 3.79 1.89
CA ILE A 31 0.84 2.59 2.05
C ILE A 31 -0.10 1.40 2.16
N ALA A 32 0.00 0.45 1.24
CA ALA A 32 -0.71 -0.81 1.30
C ALA A 32 0.33 -1.93 1.40
N SER A 33 0.49 -2.47 2.60
CA SER A 33 1.45 -3.54 2.89
C SER A 33 0.76 -4.87 3.22
N SER A 34 1.26 -5.97 2.66
CA SER A 34 1.01 -7.31 3.19
C SER A 34 2.10 -7.78 4.17
N LEU A 35 3.10 -6.93 4.42
CA LEU A 35 4.07 -7.10 5.50
C LEU A 35 3.60 -6.29 6.72
N ASP A 36 4.01 -6.72 7.89
CA ASP A 36 3.66 -6.13 9.17
C ASP A 36 4.52 -4.90 9.49
N LEU A 37 3.98 -4.02 10.33
CA LEU A 37 4.65 -2.85 10.89
C LEU A 37 4.38 -2.85 12.39
N SER A 38 5.44 -2.95 13.19
CA SER A 38 5.28 -2.96 14.64
C SER A 38 4.71 -1.63 15.15
N ASP A 39 3.90 -1.68 16.20
CA ASP A 39 3.39 -0.48 16.86
C ASP A 39 4.52 0.45 17.30
N GLU A 40 5.62 -0.12 17.82
CA GLU A 40 6.80 0.64 18.25
C GLU A 40 7.42 1.42 17.08
N ASP A 41 7.61 0.75 15.94
CA ASP A 41 8.15 1.39 14.74
C ASP A 41 7.20 2.46 14.20
N PHE A 42 5.89 2.18 14.17
CA PHE A 42 4.88 3.14 13.77
C PHE A 42 4.87 4.39 14.67
N PHE A 43 4.85 4.23 15.99
CA PHE A 43 4.87 5.35 16.93
C PHE A 43 6.19 6.14 16.89
N ALA A 44 7.29 5.49 16.53
CA ALA A 44 8.59 6.13 16.32
C ALA A 44 8.75 6.75 14.92
N GLY A 45 7.74 6.68 14.04
CA GLY A 45 7.81 7.18 12.67
C GLY A 45 8.76 6.39 11.76
N ARG A 46 9.07 5.14 12.12
CA ARG A 46 9.92 4.23 11.37
C ARG A 46 9.03 3.32 10.53
N TYR A 47 9.04 3.48 9.21
CA TYR A 47 8.27 2.61 8.31
C TYR A 47 9.06 1.37 7.92
N LYS A 48 9.35 0.51 8.91
CA LYS A 48 10.06 -0.76 8.72
C LYS A 48 9.05 -1.88 8.61
N PHE A 49 8.91 -2.40 7.40
CA PHE A 49 8.01 -3.50 7.10
C PHE A 49 8.76 -4.84 7.12
N GLN A 50 8.16 -5.85 7.73
CA GLN A 50 8.72 -7.20 7.84
C GLN A 50 7.60 -8.24 7.80
N ALA A 51 7.86 -9.47 7.37
CA ALA A 51 6.87 -10.52 7.49
C ALA A 51 6.41 -10.69 8.96
N ALA A 52 5.10 -10.89 9.16
CA ALA A 52 4.58 -11.17 10.49
C ALA A 52 5.12 -12.53 10.98
N PRO A 53 5.26 -12.74 12.30
CA PRO A 53 5.82 -13.99 12.83
C PRO A 53 5.13 -15.23 12.24
N HIS A 54 5.92 -16.16 11.69
CA HIS A 54 5.45 -17.41 11.08
C HIS A 54 4.54 -17.23 9.84
N THR A 55 4.60 -16.09 9.17
CA THR A 55 3.88 -15.84 7.92
C THR A 55 4.85 -15.44 6.81
N GLU A 56 4.45 -15.67 5.57
CA GLU A 56 5.08 -15.08 4.39
C GLU A 56 4.29 -13.84 3.98
N GLY A 57 4.93 -12.89 3.30
CA GLY A 57 4.22 -11.73 2.75
C GLY A 57 3.18 -12.13 1.71
N GLY A 58 1.93 -11.71 1.89
CA GLY A 58 0.87 -11.90 0.90
C GLY A 58 1.12 -11.18 -0.44
N LEU A 59 0.24 -11.42 -1.41
CA LEU A 59 0.26 -10.75 -2.71
C LEU A 59 -0.52 -9.42 -2.63
N VAL A 60 0.05 -8.34 -3.15
CA VAL A 60 -0.66 -7.07 -3.34
C VAL A 60 -0.89 -6.84 -4.84
N VAL A 61 -2.14 -6.89 -5.28
CA VAL A 61 -2.53 -6.66 -6.68
C VAL A 61 -3.41 -5.43 -6.80
N ASN A 62 -3.03 -4.51 -7.67
CA ASN A 62 -3.90 -3.43 -8.11
C ASN A 62 -4.37 -3.64 -9.55
N GLN A 63 -5.66 -3.83 -9.76
CA GLN A 63 -6.32 -3.76 -11.07
C GLN A 63 -7.17 -2.48 -11.24
N GLY A 64 -7.35 -1.72 -10.17
CA GLY A 64 -8.17 -0.51 -10.15
C GLY A 64 -7.38 0.77 -10.39
N THR A 65 -7.93 1.90 -9.93
CA THR A 65 -7.29 3.22 -9.95
C THR A 65 -6.94 3.66 -8.54
N ILE A 66 -5.67 3.98 -8.32
CA ILE A 66 -5.16 4.56 -7.07
C ILE A 66 -4.61 5.95 -7.39
N GLU A 67 -5.16 6.98 -6.76
CA GLU A 67 -4.76 8.37 -6.94
C GLU A 67 -4.33 8.95 -5.59
N ALA A 68 -3.09 9.43 -5.55
CA ALA A 68 -2.57 10.27 -4.49
C ALA A 68 -2.66 11.74 -4.90
N ALA A 69 -2.94 12.61 -3.91
CA ALA A 69 -2.91 14.04 -4.09
C ALA A 69 -1.53 14.55 -4.56
N ILE A 70 -1.46 15.78 -5.07
CA ILE A 70 -0.21 16.40 -5.52
C ILE A 70 0.81 16.43 -4.37
N GLY A 71 2.01 15.90 -4.59
CA GLY A 71 3.06 15.73 -3.59
C GLY A 71 2.92 14.47 -2.73
N GLY A 72 1.80 13.75 -2.88
CA GLY A 72 1.49 12.51 -2.20
C GLY A 72 2.07 11.28 -2.89
N SER A 73 2.32 10.22 -2.11
CA SER A 73 2.96 9.00 -2.61
C SER A 73 2.10 7.76 -2.39
N VAL A 74 2.29 6.75 -3.25
CA VAL A 74 1.67 5.43 -3.15
C VAL A 74 2.77 4.39 -3.01
N SER A 75 2.70 3.56 -1.97
CA SER A 75 3.60 2.42 -1.77
C SER A 75 2.80 1.14 -1.64
N LEU A 76 3.00 0.20 -2.57
CA LEU A 76 2.48 -1.16 -2.49
C LEU A 76 3.63 -2.07 -2.06
N ILE A 77 3.44 -2.79 -0.95
CA ILE A 77 4.50 -3.57 -0.30
C ILE A 77 3.96 -4.98 -0.02
N GLY A 78 4.71 -6.02 -0.36
CA GLY A 78 4.29 -7.38 -0.02
C GLY A 78 5.31 -8.44 -0.37
N GLY A 79 4.95 -9.72 -0.22
CA GLY A 79 5.81 -10.81 -0.70
C GLY A 79 5.93 -10.78 -2.22
N ALA A 80 4.85 -10.39 -2.89
CA ALA A 80 4.83 -10.03 -4.29
C ALA A 80 3.88 -8.85 -4.53
N VAL A 81 4.14 -8.07 -5.58
CA VAL A 81 3.34 -6.91 -5.95
C VAL A 81 3.06 -6.93 -7.45
N SER A 82 1.80 -6.75 -7.85
CA SER A 82 1.38 -6.62 -9.25
C SER A 82 0.53 -5.35 -9.41
N ASN A 83 0.86 -4.53 -10.42
CA ASN A 83 0.00 -3.43 -10.85
C ASN A 83 -0.45 -3.66 -12.29
N GLU A 84 -1.72 -3.98 -12.44
CA GLU A 84 -2.45 -4.22 -13.68
C GLU A 84 -3.46 -3.08 -13.98
N GLY A 85 -3.61 -2.14 -13.04
CA GLY A 85 -4.42 -0.94 -13.17
C GLY A 85 -3.57 0.33 -13.27
N VAL A 86 -4.08 1.43 -12.71
CA VAL A 86 -3.45 2.76 -12.76
C VAL A 86 -3.09 3.22 -11.35
N ILE A 87 -1.88 3.76 -11.20
CA ILE A 87 -1.45 4.49 -10.01
C ILE A 87 -1.01 5.89 -10.45
N LEU A 88 -1.62 6.93 -9.87
CA LEU A 88 -1.29 8.33 -10.11
C LEU A 88 -0.75 8.96 -8.82
N ALA A 89 0.45 9.51 -8.88
CA ALA A 89 1.11 10.22 -7.77
C ALA A 89 1.86 11.44 -8.31
N GLN A 90 1.13 12.51 -8.63
CA GLN A 90 1.72 13.69 -9.24
C GLN A 90 2.67 14.40 -8.26
N ALA A 91 3.91 14.66 -8.69
CA ALA A 91 4.96 15.25 -7.85
C ALA A 91 5.25 14.46 -6.55
N GLY A 92 4.86 13.19 -6.49
CA GLY A 92 5.20 12.26 -5.43
C GLY A 92 5.91 11.03 -5.98
N GLN A 93 5.74 9.89 -5.31
CA GLN A 93 6.40 8.64 -5.68
C GLN A 93 5.41 7.47 -5.76
N VAL A 94 5.70 6.54 -6.66
CA VAL A 94 5.07 5.21 -6.70
C VAL A 94 6.14 4.17 -6.40
N ASN A 95 5.97 3.44 -5.30
CA ASN A 95 6.88 2.38 -4.87
C ASN A 95 6.17 1.04 -4.95
N LEU A 96 6.76 0.07 -5.66
CA LEU A 96 6.34 -1.32 -5.68
C LEU A 96 7.47 -2.15 -5.07
N VAL A 97 7.27 -2.67 -3.86
CA VAL A 97 8.32 -3.33 -3.08
C VAL A 97 7.92 -4.77 -2.81
N SER A 98 8.73 -5.71 -3.29
CA SER A 98 8.58 -7.14 -3.00
C SER A 98 9.69 -7.61 -2.07
N GLY A 99 9.34 -8.30 -0.99
CA GLY A 99 10.29 -8.89 -0.06
C GLY A 99 9.60 -9.72 1.02
N ASN A 100 10.40 -10.56 1.70
CA ASN A 100 9.96 -11.41 2.81
C ASN A 100 10.58 -10.90 4.11
#